data_AF-A0A9D1A3N8-F1
#
_entry.id   AF-A0A9D1A3N8-F1
#
_cell.length_a   1.000
_cell.length_b   1.000
_cell.length_c   1.000
_cell.angle_alpha   90.00
_cell.angle_beta   90.00
_cell.angle_gamma   90.00
#
_symmetry.space_group_name_H-M   'P 1'
#
loop_
_entity.id
_entity.type
_entity.pdbx_description
1 polymer ?
#
loop_
_entity_poly.entity_id
_entity_poly.type
_entity_poly.pdbx_seq_one_letter_code
_entity_poly.pdbx_strand_id
1 'polypeptide(L)'
;MGDKFNENLRIAREKKNMTQKELADIIGVAKSTYSLYESGNREPNVQTIKKIADALNVSADTLLGLNIEPITMAAHFDGDEYTEDELEDIKAYAEFVKNRRNKK
;
A
#
# COMPACT_ATOMS: atom_id res chain seq x y z
N MET A 1 -6.33 5.64 -11.22
CA MET A 1 -6.14 4.56 -10.22
C MET A 1 -5.13 5.00 -9.15
N GLY A 2 -5.05 4.38 -7.97
CA GLY A 2 -4.04 4.73 -6.95
C GLY A 2 -2.61 4.66 -7.50
N ASP A 3 -1.72 5.55 -7.04
CA ASP A 3 -0.42 5.89 -7.65
C ASP A 3 0.56 4.70 -7.87
N LYS A 4 0.24 3.49 -7.39
CA LYS A 4 1.06 2.28 -7.48
C LYS A 4 0.32 0.99 -7.82
N PHE A 5 -0.90 1.07 -8.37
CA PHE A 5 -1.71 -0.13 -8.60
C PHE A 5 -1.02 -1.20 -9.45
N ASN A 6 -0.37 -0.79 -10.55
CA ASN A 6 0.29 -1.71 -11.47
C ASN A 6 1.52 -2.40 -10.83
N GLU A 7 2.26 -1.70 -9.99
CA GLU A 7 3.37 -2.26 -9.21
C GLU A 7 2.86 -3.25 -8.15
N ASN A 8 1.85 -2.85 -7.37
CA ASN A 8 1.22 -3.70 -6.35
C ASN A 8 0.65 -4.99 -6.96
N LEU A 9 0.01 -4.88 -8.13
CA LEU A 9 -0.51 -6.02 -8.88
C LEU A 9 0.61 -7.01 -9.25
N ARG A 10 1.71 -6.50 -9.81
CA ARG A 10 2.87 -7.32 -10.18
C ARG A 10 3.47 -8.01 -8.95
N ILE A 11 3.67 -7.28 -7.87
CA ILE A 11 4.22 -7.82 -6.61
C ILE A 11 3.30 -8.92 -6.06
N ALA A 12 1.99 -8.70 -6.04
CA ALA A 12 1.03 -9.68 -5.54
C ALA A 12 1.02 -10.95 -6.39
N ARG A 13 1.11 -10.82 -7.73
CA ARG A 13 1.24 -11.96 -8.65
C ARG A 13 2.53 -12.75 -8.42
N GLU A 14 3.66 -12.06 -8.31
CA GLU A 14 4.97 -12.70 -8.09
C GLU A 14 5.04 -13.40 -6.73
N LYS A 15 4.44 -12.84 -5.67
CA LYS A 15 4.31 -13.50 -4.36
C LYS A 15 3.50 -14.80 -4.41
N LYS A 16 2.60 -14.96 -5.37
CA LYS A 16 1.86 -16.19 -5.62
C LYS A 16 2.56 -17.15 -6.58
N ASN A 17 3.76 -16.81 -7.06
CA ASN A 17 4.50 -17.56 -8.07
C ASN A 17 3.70 -17.82 -9.36
N MET A 18 2.79 -16.89 -9.71
CA MET A 18 1.95 -17.01 -10.90
C MET A 18 2.57 -16.27 -12.07
N THR A 19 2.46 -16.81 -13.27
CA THR A 19 2.76 -16.11 -14.52
C THR A 19 1.62 -15.15 -14.87
N GLN A 20 1.93 -14.15 -15.70
CA GLN A 20 0.90 -13.25 -16.24
C GLN A 20 -0.18 -14.00 -17.02
N LYS A 21 0.17 -15.12 -17.66
CA LYS A 21 -0.77 -15.94 -18.42
C LYS A 21 -1.75 -16.66 -17.49
N GLU A 22 -1.25 -17.33 -16.46
CA GLU A 22 -2.10 -18.06 -15.52
C GLU A 22 -3.11 -17.15 -14.83
N LEU A 23 -2.68 -15.96 -14.39
CA LEU A 23 -3.60 -15.02 -13.76
C LEU A 23 -4.60 -14.43 -14.77
N ALA A 24 -4.17 -14.15 -16.00
CA ALA A 24 -5.07 -13.70 -17.06
C ALA A 24 -6.16 -14.74 -17.37
N ASP A 25 -5.78 -16.02 -17.42
CA ASP A 25 -6.69 -17.15 -17.65
C ASP A 25 -7.72 -17.26 -16.50
N ILE A 26 -7.28 -17.09 -15.24
CA ILE A 26 -8.16 -17.14 -14.05
C ILE A 26 -9.19 -15.99 -14.04
N ILE A 27 -8.76 -14.76 -14.35
CA ILE A 27 -9.68 -13.60 -14.32
C ILE A 27 -10.50 -13.47 -15.62
N GLY A 28 -10.19 -14.29 -16.63
CA GLY A 28 -10.91 -14.37 -17.91
C GLY A 28 -10.58 -13.22 -18.87
N VAL A 29 -9.32 -12.82 -18.96
CA VAL A 29 -8.85 -11.80 -19.91
C VAL A 29 -7.70 -12.34 -20.77
N ALA A 30 -7.45 -11.72 -21.92
CA ALA A 30 -6.26 -12.07 -22.71
C ALA A 30 -4.97 -11.69 -21.95
N LYS A 31 -3.91 -12.49 -22.09
CA LYS A 31 -2.57 -12.17 -21.54
C LYS A 31 -2.10 -10.76 -21.92
N SER A 32 -2.35 -10.33 -23.16
CA SER A 32 -2.03 -8.98 -23.62
C SER A 32 -2.76 -7.90 -22.81
N THR A 33 -4.04 -8.13 -22.50
CA THR A 33 -4.82 -7.21 -21.66
C THR A 33 -4.29 -7.17 -20.23
N TYR A 34 -3.96 -8.32 -19.65
CA TYR A 34 -3.35 -8.38 -18.32
C TYR A 34 -1.99 -7.66 -18.26
N SER A 35 -1.15 -7.84 -19.29
CA SER A 35 0.14 -7.15 -19.39
C SER A 35 -0.01 -5.63 -19.41
N LEU A 36 -1.08 -5.09 -20.01
CA LEU A 36 -1.35 -3.65 -20.02
C LEU A 36 -1.74 -3.12 -18.62
N TYR A 37 -2.31 -3.98 -17.76
CA TYR A 37 -2.58 -3.62 -16.36
C TYR A 37 -1.28 -3.46 -15.57
N GLU A 38 -0.36 -4.44 -15.66
CA GLU A 38 0.94 -4.36 -14.95
C GLU A 38 1.87 -3.28 -15.51
N SER A 39 1.73 -2.92 -16.79
CA SER A 39 2.49 -1.82 -17.39
C SER A 39 1.87 -0.45 -17.16
N GLY A 40 0.69 -0.36 -16.55
CA GLY A 40 -0.03 0.91 -16.33
C GLY A 40 -0.64 1.53 -17.60
N ASN A 41 -0.61 0.83 -18.74
CA ASN A 41 -1.14 1.33 -20.01
C ASN A 41 -2.66 1.15 -20.12
N ARG A 42 -3.27 0.38 -19.21
CA ARG A 42 -4.71 0.19 -19.12
C ARG A 42 -5.12 0.04 -17.67
N GLU A 43 -6.25 0.63 -17.31
CA GLU A 43 -6.86 0.41 -16.00
C GLU A 43 -7.89 -0.74 -16.07
N PRO A 44 -7.86 -1.71 -15.13
CA PRO A 44 -8.92 -2.70 -14.98
C PRO A 44 -10.17 -2.04 -14.37
N ASN A 45 -11.35 -2.54 -14.73
CA ASN A 45 -12.60 -2.11 -14.09
C ASN A 45 -12.78 -2.76 -12.70
N VAL A 46 -13.74 -2.28 -11.92
CA VAL A 46 -14.03 -2.77 -10.56
C VAL A 46 -14.28 -4.28 -10.51
N GLN A 47 -14.96 -4.85 -11.50
CA GLN A 47 -15.22 -6.29 -11.55
C GLN A 47 -13.93 -7.09 -11.79
N THR A 48 -13.05 -6.59 -12.66
CA THR A 48 -11.73 -7.18 -12.90
C THR A 48 -10.84 -7.07 -11.67
N ILE A 49 -10.84 -5.93 -10.97
CA ILE A 49 -10.09 -5.75 -9.72
C ILE A 49 -10.55 -6.76 -8.66
N LYS A 50 -11.87 -6.96 -8.52
CA LYS A 50 -12.42 -7.98 -7.62
C LYS A 50 -11.91 -9.38 -7.97
N LYS A 51 -11.98 -9.78 -9.24
CA LYS A 51 -11.45 -11.07 -9.69
C LYS A 51 -9.95 -11.24 -9.44
N ILE A 52 -9.18 -10.18 -9.64
CA ILE A 52 -7.73 -10.18 -9.36
C ILE A 52 -7.48 -10.35 -7.87
N ALA A 53 -8.20 -9.60 -7.02
CA ALA A 53 -8.10 -9.70 -5.57
C ALA A 53 -8.42 -11.11 -5.07
N ASP A 54 -9.51 -11.70 -5.57
CA ASP A 54 -9.94 -13.06 -5.26
C ASP A 54 -8.89 -14.09 -5.72
N ALA A 55 -8.40 -13.98 -6.96
CA ALA A 55 -7.40 -14.89 -7.53
C ALA A 55 -6.05 -14.84 -6.81
N LEU A 56 -5.63 -13.65 -6.38
CA LEU A 56 -4.39 -13.43 -5.65
C LEU A 56 -4.53 -13.57 -4.14
N ASN A 57 -5.75 -13.79 -3.63
CA ASN A 57 -6.08 -13.84 -2.21
C ASN A 57 -5.48 -12.64 -1.44
N VAL A 58 -5.72 -11.44 -1.95
CA VAL A 58 -5.32 -10.14 -1.35
C VAL A 58 -6.50 -9.19 -1.32
N SER A 59 -6.49 -8.20 -0.43
CA SER A 59 -7.53 -7.17 -0.43
C SER A 59 -7.40 -6.24 -1.64
N ALA A 60 -8.54 -5.68 -2.08
CA ALA A 60 -8.55 -4.62 -3.08
C ALA A 60 -7.75 -3.39 -2.59
N ASP A 61 -7.77 -3.12 -1.28
CA ASP A 61 -7.00 -2.03 -0.66
C ASP A 61 -5.49 -2.20 -0.85
N THR A 62 -4.99 -3.43 -0.73
CA THR A 62 -3.59 -3.76 -1.03
C THR A 62 -3.24 -3.44 -2.47
N LEU A 63 -4.10 -3.85 -3.41
CA LEU A 63 -3.87 -3.58 -4.83
C LEU A 63 -3.92 -2.08 -5.13
N LEU A 64 -4.91 -1.38 -4.59
CA LEU A 64 -5.13 0.05 -4.80
C LEU A 64 -4.13 0.94 -4.05
N GLY A 65 -3.31 0.38 -3.16
CA GLY A 65 -2.38 1.13 -2.33
C GLY A 65 -3.08 1.93 -1.21
N LEU A 66 -4.26 1.48 -0.78
CA LEU A 66 -5.04 2.08 0.30
C LEU A 66 -4.62 1.59 1.69
N ASN A 67 -3.74 0.59 1.76
CA ASN A 67 -3.06 0.22 3.01
C ASN A 67 -2.06 1.32 3.37
N ILE A 68 -2.58 2.40 3.94
CA ILE A 68 -1.80 3.37 4.70
C ILE A 68 -1.50 2.65 6.01
N GLU A 69 -0.39 1.89 6.06
CA GLU A 69 0.14 1.56 7.37
C GLU A 69 0.48 2.88 8.05
N PRO A 70 -0.11 3.18 9.21
CA PRO A 70 0.32 4.34 9.96
C PRO A 70 1.83 4.16 10.20
N ILE A 71 2.61 5.18 9.87
CA ILE A 71 4.00 5.24 10.32
C ILE A 71 3.92 5.45 11.84
N THR A 72 3.72 4.35 12.56
CA THR A 72 3.68 4.33 14.02
C THR A 72 5.10 4.12 14.48
N MET A 73 5.76 5.21 14.90
CA MET A 73 6.89 5.10 15.80
C MET A 73 6.34 4.95 17.22
N ALA A 74 6.05 3.72 17.63
CA ALA A 74 5.77 3.44 19.04
C ALA A 74 7.12 3.41 19.78
N ALA A 75 7.35 4.39 20.64
CA ALA A 75 8.42 4.32 21.61
C ALA A 75 7.85 3.66 22.88
N HIS A 76 8.33 2.45 23.19
CA HIS A 76 8.06 1.80 24.47
C HIS A 76 9.02 2.40 25.48
N PHE A 77 8.51 3.28 26.34
CA PHE A 77 9.29 3.82 27.44
C PHE A 77 9.03 2.97 28.68
N ASP A 78 10.06 2.30 29.20
CA ASP A 78 9.96 1.49 30.42
C ASP A 78 9.92 2.36 31.71
N GLY A 79 9.91 3.69 31.58
CA GLY A 79 9.73 4.66 32.66
C GLY A 79 11.02 5.33 33.16
N ASP A 80 12.19 4.81 32.77
CA ASP A 80 13.51 5.29 33.23
C ASP A 80 14.31 6.03 32.15
N GLU A 81 13.81 6.08 30.91
CA GLU A 81 14.56 6.58 29.76
C GLU A 81 14.50 8.10 29.59
N TYR A 82 13.44 8.72 30.09
CA TYR A 82 13.21 10.15 30.03
C TYR A 82 12.53 10.63 31.31
N THR A 83 12.98 11.77 31.81
CA THR A 83 12.30 12.53 32.84
C THR A 83 11.00 13.12 32.32
N GLU A 84 10.15 13.60 33.24
CA GLU A 84 8.90 14.29 32.90
C GLU A 84 9.15 15.53 32.03
N ASP A 85 10.20 16.29 32.36
CA ASP A 85 10.64 17.48 31.60
C ASP A 85 11.10 17.11 30.18
N GLU A 86 11.89 16.04 30.02
CA GLU A 86 12.34 15.59 28.70
C GLU A 86 11.18 15.07 27.83
N LEU A 87 10.18 14.43 28.43
CA LEU A 87 8.96 14.03 27.72
C LEU A 87 8.14 15.25 27.28
N GLU A 88 8.11 16.32 28.08
CA GLU A 88 7.47 17.58 27.71
C GLU A 88 8.18 18.24 26.52
N ASP A 89 9.52 18.27 26.53
CA ASP A 89 10.34 18.75 25.42
C ASP A 89 10.09 17.96 24.12
N ILE A 90 10.02 16.63 24.20
CA ILE A 90 9.72 15.77 23.04
C ILE A 90 8.34 16.08 22.47
N LYS A 91 7.32 16.26 23.32
CA LYS A 91 5.96 16.61 22.89
C LYS A 91 5.93 17.99 22.23
N ALA A 92 6.57 18.99 22.83
CA ALA A 92 6.65 20.34 22.29
C ALA A 92 7.34 20.36 20.92
N TYR A 93 8.43 19.60 20.76
CA TYR A 93 9.12 19.47 19.47
C TYR A 93 8.24 18.80 18.42
N ALA A 94 7.53 17.73 18.78
CA ALA A 94 6.60 17.05 17.87
C ALA A 94 5.49 18.01 17.37
N GLU A 95 4.93 18.84 18.24
CA GLU A 95 3.96 19.87 17.87
C GLU A 95 4.57 20.95 16.95
N PHE A 96 5.78 21.42 17.27
CA PHE A 96 6.50 22.37 16.43
C PHE A 96 6.68 21.84 15.00
N VAL A 97 7.12 20.58 14.85
CA VAL A 97 7.30 19.93 13.54
C VAL A 97 5.98 19.84 12.77
N LYS A 98 4.87 19.48 13.44
CA LYS A 98 3.53 19.44 12.82
C LYS A 98 3.12 20.83 12.31
N ASN A 99 3.30 21.87 13.12
CA ASN A 99 2.92 23.23 12.78
C ASN A 99 3.75 23.80 11.63
N ARG A 100 5.03 23.42 11.51
CA ARG A 100 5.89 23.81 10.37
C ARG A 100 5.36 23.29 9.03
N ARG A 101 4.76 22.10 9.01
CA ARG A 101 4.18 21.50 7.79
C ARG A 101 2.93 22.25 7.31
N ASN A 102 2.14 22.80 8.23
CA ASN A 102 0.86 23.47 7.92
C ASN A 102 1.00 24.95 7.53
N LYS A 103 2.22 25.51 7.55
CA LYS A 103 2.51 26.91 7.17
C LYS A 103 3.10 27.08 5.75
N LYS A 104 3.10 26.01 4.94
CA LYS A 104 3.40 26.06 3.50
C LYS A 104 2.11 25.91 2.71
#